data_AF-A0A7U6QMY8-F1
#
_entry.id   AF-A0A7U6QMY8-F1
#
_cell.length_a   1.000
_cell.length_b   1.000
_cell.length_c   1.000
_cell.angle_alpha   90.00
_cell.angle_beta   90.00
_cell.angle_gamma   90.00
#
_symmetry.space_group_name_H-M   'P 1'
#
loop_
_entity.id
_entity.type
_entity.pdbx_description
1 polymer ?
#
loop_
_entity_poly.entity_id
_entity_poly.type
_entity_poly.pdbx_seq_one_letter_code
_entity_poly.pdbx_strand_id
1 'polypeptide(L)' 'MGYGLPPGSPSLGELMVQGKNNLDAPWLALSGFFSLTFILSLLIFVGEALRDAFDPRRS' A
#
# COMPACT_ATOMS: atom_id res chain seq x y z
N MET A 1 -4.83 -33.84 -1.86
CA MET A 1 -4.73 -33.31 -3.23
C MET A 1 -4.24 -31.88 -3.16
N GLY A 2 -3.11 -31.54 -3.79
CA GLY A 2 -2.76 -30.17 -4.19
C GLY A 2 -2.11 -29.26 -3.14
N TYR A 3 -0.82 -28.99 -3.35
CA TYR A 3 -0.06 -27.80 -2.93
C TYR A 3 0.53 -27.78 -1.51
N GLY A 4 1.78 -28.26 -1.42
CA GLY A 4 2.66 -28.11 -0.28
C GLY A 4 3.18 -26.69 -0.08
N LEU A 5 2.29 -25.76 0.27
CA LEU A 5 2.64 -24.48 0.89
C LEU A 5 1.83 -24.33 2.18
N PRO A 6 2.46 -24.07 3.32
CA PRO A 6 1.76 -23.91 4.59
C PRO A 6 0.74 -22.75 4.47
N PRO A 7 -0.52 -22.93 4.92
CA PRO A 7 -1.47 -21.83 5.01
C PRO A 7 -0.89 -20.78 5.96
N GLY A 8 -0.52 -19.62 5.42
CA GLY A 8 0.13 -18.58 6.21
C GLY A 8 1.22 -17.79 5.51
N SER A 9 1.33 -17.78 4.17
CA SER A 9 2.05 -16.68 3.53
C SER A 9 1.28 -15.39 3.86
N PRO A 10 1.85 -14.45 4.64
CA PRO A 10 1.14 -13.26 5.05
C PRO A 10 0.93 -12.39 3.82
N SER A 11 -0.22 -12.58 3.17
CA SER A 11 -0.67 -11.80 2.04
C SER A 11 -1.47 -10.62 2.58
N LEU A 12 -1.44 -9.51 1.86
CA LEU A 12 -2.27 -8.34 2.21
C LEU A 12 -3.77 -8.69 2.28
N GLY A 13 -4.21 -9.72 1.54
CA GLY A 13 -5.58 -10.24 1.59
C GLY A 13 -5.92 -10.96 2.90
N GLU A 14 -5.01 -11.79 3.42
CA GLU A 14 -5.18 -12.47 4.72
C GLU A 14 -5.18 -11.45 5.87
N LEU A 15 -4.33 -10.42 5.80
CA LEU A 15 -4.29 -9.33 6.78
C LEU A 15 -5.57 -8.49 6.77
N MET A 16 -6.20 -8.27 5.61
CA MET A 16 -7.50 -7.60 5.52
C MET A 16 -8.63 -8.43 6.11
N VAL A 17 -8.61 -9.76 5.91
CA VAL A 17 -9.58 -10.69 6.52
C VAL A 17 -9.39 -10.77 8.03
N GLN A 18 -8.14 -10.78 8.52
CA GLN A 18 -7.85 -10.71 9.94
C GLN A 18 -8.21 -9.35 10.55
N GLY A 19 -8.01 -8.23 9.85
CA GLY A 19 -8.46 -6.90 10.28
C GLY A 19 -9.99 -6.76 10.32
N LYS A 20 -10.71 -7.45 9.43
CA LYS A 20 -12.18 -7.50 9.45
C LYS A 20 -12.73 -8.38 10.58
N ASN A 21 -12.04 -9.46 10.92
CA ASN A 21 -12.43 -10.38 12.01
C ASN A 21 -11.89 -9.95 13.38
N ASN A 22 -10.85 -9.12 13.45
CA ASN A 22 -10.30 -8.52 14.67
C ASN A 22 -10.50 -7.00 14.63
N LEU A 23 -11.77 -6.57 14.67
CA LEU A 23 -12.15 -5.15 14.71
C LEU A 23 -11.61 -4.40 15.94
N ASP A 24 -11.10 -5.13 16.94
CA ASP A 24 -10.45 -4.59 18.14
C ASP A 24 -9.00 -4.13 17.92
N ALA A 25 -8.44 -4.31 16.71
CA ALA A 25 -7.06 -3.97 16.37
C ALA A 25 -6.96 -2.74 15.43
N PRO A 26 -7.29 -1.51 15.90
CA PRO A 26 -7.29 -0.30 15.07
C PRO A 26 -5.90 0.04 14.50
N TRP A 27 -4.82 -0.49 15.09
CA TRP A 27 -3.46 -0.32 14.59
C TRP A 27 -3.22 -1.00 13.23
N LEU A 28 -3.93 -2.09 12.91
CA LEU A 28 -3.85 -2.75 11.59
C LEU A 28 -4.51 -1.90 10.49
N ALA A 29 -5.61 -1.21 10.81
CA ALA A 29 -6.23 -0.26 9.90
C ALA A 29 -5.36 1.00 9.71
N LEU A 30 -4.79 1.52 10.79
CA LEU A 30 -3.89 2.67 10.75
C LEU A 30 -2.61 2.39 9.95
N SER A 31 -1.98 1.22 10.12
CA SER A 31 -0.77 0.88 9.37
C SER A 31 -1.04 0.72 7.86
N GLY A 32 -2.17 0.12 7.49
CA GLY A 32 -2.62 0.03 6.10
C GLY A 32 -2.90 1.40 5.48
N PHE A 33 -3.60 2.27 6.21
CA PHE A 33 -3.90 3.63 5.78
C PHE A 33 -2.62 4.46 5.58
N PHE A 34 -1.72 4.50 6.57
CA PHE A 34 -0.47 5.25 6.47
C PHE A 34 0.43 4.76 5.34
N SER A 35 0.51 3.44 5.13
CA SER A 35 1.29 2.86 4.01
C SER A 35 0.76 3.32 2.65
N LEU A 36 -0.56 3.24 2.44
CA LEU A 36 -1.21 3.70 1.20
C LEU A 36 -1.04 5.20 0.99
N THR A 37 -1.29 6.02 2.02
CA THR A 37 -1.11 7.48 1.94
C THR A 37 0.33 7.85 1.62
N PHE A 38 1.31 7.14 2.20
CA PHE A 38 2.73 7.38 1.95
C PHE A 38 3.12 7.06 0.51
N ILE A 39 2.72 5.88 0.00
CA ILE A 39 3.01 5.47 -1.38
C ILE A 39 2.34 6.42 -2.38
N LEU A 40 1.07 6.79 -2.16
CA LEU A 40 0.35 7.72 -3.03
C LEU A 40 0.98 9.12 -3.00
N SER A 41 1.40 9.60 -1.83
CA SER A 41 2.09 10.89 -1.71
C SER A 41 3.40 10.89 -2.50
N LEU A 42 4.22 9.86 -2.33
CA LEU A 42 5.47 9.70 -3.09
C LEU A 42 5.21 9.66 -4.59
N LEU A 43 4.17 8.94 -5.03
CA LEU A 43 3.81 8.85 -6.44
C LEU A 43 3.42 10.21 -7.03
N ILE A 44 2.67 11.03 -6.28
CA ILE A 44 2.30 12.40 -6.70
C ILE A 44 3.54 13.28 -6.82
N PHE A 45 4.42 13.28 -5.80
CA PHE A 45 5.65 14.07 -5.82
C PHE A 45 6.55 13.70 -7.00
N VAL A 46 6.73 12.40 -7.26
CA VAL A 46 7.50 11.93 -8.42
C VAL A 46 6.82 12.34 -9.73
N GLY A 47 5.49 12.24 -9.82
CA GLY A 47 4.73 12.68 -10.99
C GLY A 47 4.89 14.17 -11.28
N GLU A 48 4.85 15.01 -10.25
CA GLU A 48 5.10 16.45 -10.38
C GLU A 48 6.55 16.76 -10.76
N ALA A 49 7.53 16.09 -10.15
CA ALA A 49 8.94 16.26 -10.48
C ALA A 49 9.27 15.82 -11.91
N LEU A 50 8.69 14.70 -12.37
CA LEU A 50 8.81 14.27 -13.75
C LEU A 50 8.14 15.27 -14.69
N ARG A 51 6.94 15.74 -14.36
CA ARG A 51 6.26 16.77 -15.15
C ARG A 51 7.11 18.04 -15.25
N ASP A 52 7.71 18.50 -14.16
CA ASP A 52 8.60 19.66 -14.14
C ASP A 52 9.87 19.44 -14.98
N ALA A 53 10.46 18.23 -14.91
CA ALA A 53 11.61 17.86 -15.72
C ALA A 53 11.29 17.75 -17.23
N PHE A 54 10.06 17.38 -17.57
CA PHE A 54 9.59 17.24 -18.97
C PHE A 54 8.83 18.48 -19.48
N ASP A 55 8.45 19.45 -18.65
CA ASP A 55 7.80 20.69 -19.08
C ASP A 55 8.87 21.67 -19.58
N PRO A 56 9.04 21.84 -20.90
CA PRO A 56 10.12 22.63 -21.46
C PRO A 56 9.85 24.14 -21.43
N ARG A 57 8.76 24.59 -20.78
CA ARG A 57 8.31 26.00 -20.74
C ARG A 57 9.20 26.94 -19.90
N ARG A 58 10.38 26.48 -19.48
CA ARG A 58 11.46 27.31 -18.91
C ARG A 58 12.75 27.37 -19.74
N SER A 59 12.73 26.91 -21.00
CA SER A 59 13.83 27.19 -21.94
C SER A 59 13.61 28.48 -22.73
#